data_AF-A0A7H8XVY9-F1
#
_entry.id   AF-A0A7H8XVY9-F1
#
_cell.length_a   1.000
_cell.length_b   1.000
_cell.length_c   1.000
_cell.angle_alpha   90.00
_cell.angle_beta   90.00
_cell.angle_gamma   90.00
#
_symmetry.space_group_name_H-M   'P 1'
#
loop_
_entity.id
_entity.type
_entity.pdbx_description
1 polymer ?
#
loop_
_entity_poly.entity_id
_entity_poly.type
_entity_poly.pdbx_seq_one_letter_code
_entity_poly.pdbx_strand_id
1 'polypeptide(L)'
;MFPLELSQQAKGTPVETLHRIVGAVGLVITVQGSGDLGRIVGDLVTVAPRLAEDHEVRADGLIVSRVGLYRVFWGALKWPGGSLAILAPLSLHDRQEVSEWTRHFMREVLDPIRTLSQQGYSVGGGGNGMVTEEGFCRAFQQAYV
;
A
#
# COMPACT_ATOMS: atom_id res chain seq x y z
N MET A 1 -16.02 -3.15 6.50
CA MET A 1 -14.57 -3.07 6.77
C MET A 1 -14.14 -4.34 7.46
N PHE A 2 -12.99 -4.89 7.09
CA PHE A 2 -12.48 -6.18 7.53
C PHE A 2 -11.13 -5.98 8.26
N PRO A 3 -10.90 -6.63 9.42
CA PRO A 3 -9.65 -6.51 10.16
C PRO A 3 -8.54 -7.29 9.48
N LEU A 4 -7.37 -6.68 9.33
CA LEU A 4 -6.18 -7.37 8.86
C LEU A 4 -5.61 -8.21 10.00
N GLU A 5 -5.80 -9.51 9.92
CA GLU A 5 -5.19 -10.47 10.84
C GLU A 5 -3.93 -11.06 10.21
N LEU A 6 -2.86 -11.15 11.00
CA LEU A 6 -1.62 -11.78 10.59
C LEU A 6 -1.63 -13.28 10.95
N SER A 7 -1.43 -14.14 9.96
CA SER A 7 -1.18 -15.57 10.22
C SER A 7 0.16 -15.78 10.92
N GLN A 8 0.25 -16.80 11.77
CA GLN A 8 1.51 -17.23 12.40
C GLN A 8 2.60 -17.58 11.37
N GLN A 9 2.20 -17.97 10.15
CA GLN A 9 3.11 -18.33 9.06
C GLN A 9 3.76 -17.11 8.38
N ALA A 10 3.22 -15.92 8.59
CA ALA A 10 3.74 -14.68 8.01
C ALA A 10 4.87 -14.04 8.84
N LYS A 11 5.33 -14.71 9.90
CA LYS A 11 6.42 -14.21 10.75
C LYS A 11 7.74 -14.14 9.97
N GLY A 12 8.44 -13.02 10.09
CA GLY A 12 9.71 -12.75 9.41
C GLY A 12 9.56 -12.40 7.93
N THR A 13 8.33 -12.24 7.42
CA THR A 13 8.08 -11.93 6.02
C THR A 13 7.74 -10.44 5.82
N PRO A 14 7.77 -9.94 4.56
CA PRO A 14 7.28 -8.60 4.25
C PRO A 14 5.82 -8.38 4.69
N VAL A 15 5.00 -9.44 4.73
CA VAL A 15 3.59 -9.41 5.19
C VAL A 15 3.49 -9.00 6.67
N GLU A 16 4.36 -9.51 7.54
CA GLU A 16 4.40 -9.09 8.94
C GLU A 16 4.77 -7.60 9.06
N THR A 17 5.74 -7.15 8.28
CA THR A 17 6.15 -5.73 8.27
C THR A 17 4.98 -4.85 7.81
N LEU A 18 4.26 -5.26 6.78
CA LEU A 18 3.07 -4.59 6.28
C LEU A 18 1.94 -4.57 7.32
N HIS A 19 1.67 -5.68 8.01
CA HIS A 19 0.67 -5.72 9.08
C HIS A 19 1.00 -4.72 10.19
N ARG A 20 2.27 -4.65 10.61
CA ARG A 20 2.74 -3.68 11.62
C ARG A 20 2.58 -2.24 11.13
N ILE A 21 2.91 -1.96 9.87
CA ILE A 21 2.76 -0.63 9.27
C ILE A 21 1.27 -0.25 9.22
N VAL A 22 0.39 -1.12 8.73
CA VAL A 22 -1.04 -0.84 8.62
C VAL A 22 -1.69 -0.65 9.99
N GLY A 23 -1.28 -1.41 11.01
CA GLY A 23 -1.75 -1.23 12.38
C GLY A 23 -1.34 0.12 13.01
N ALA A 24 -0.27 0.75 12.51
CA ALA A 24 0.25 2.01 13.02
C ALA A 24 -0.21 3.26 12.26
N VAL A 25 -0.97 3.11 11.15
CA VAL A 25 -1.21 4.19 10.17
C VAL A 25 -2.70 4.47 9.94
N GLY A 26 -3.03 5.75 9.71
CA GLY A 26 -4.40 6.25 9.56
C GLY A 26 -5.08 6.05 8.19
N LEU A 27 -4.33 5.74 7.12
CA LEU A 27 -4.86 5.53 5.76
C LEU A 27 -4.09 4.44 5.01
N VAL A 28 -4.81 3.57 4.31
CA VAL A 28 -4.28 2.47 3.49
C VAL A 28 -5.01 2.45 2.16
N ILE A 29 -4.26 2.16 1.09
CA ILE A 29 -4.78 1.81 -0.23
C ILE A 29 -4.37 0.38 -0.51
N THR A 30 -5.28 -0.41 -1.06
CA THR A 30 -5.01 -1.77 -1.49
C THR A 30 -5.30 -1.87 -2.97
N VAL A 31 -4.36 -2.38 -3.75
CA VAL A 31 -4.56 -2.69 -5.17
C VAL A 31 -4.41 -4.18 -5.33
N GLN A 32 -5.27 -4.86 -6.08
CA GLN A 32 -5.15 -6.28 -6.44
C GLN A 32 -5.42 -6.44 -7.95
N GLY A 33 -4.66 -7.28 -8.64
CA GLY A 33 -4.81 -7.53 -10.08
C GLY A 33 -4.02 -8.75 -10.54
N SER A 34 -4.44 -9.43 -11.60
CA SER A 34 -3.92 -10.75 -12.01
C SER A 34 -2.53 -10.75 -12.67
N GLY A 35 -1.82 -9.62 -12.72
CA GLY A 35 -0.51 -9.49 -13.36
C GLY A 35 0.66 -10.01 -12.52
N ASP A 36 1.86 -10.04 -13.13
CA ASP A 36 3.09 -10.28 -12.38
C ASP A 36 3.54 -9.02 -11.60
N LEU A 37 4.39 -9.23 -10.59
CA LEU A 37 4.86 -8.19 -9.70
C LEU A 37 5.43 -6.96 -10.42
N GLY A 38 6.25 -7.18 -11.47
CA GLY A 38 6.90 -6.10 -12.21
C GLY A 38 5.90 -5.26 -12.99
N ARG A 39 4.89 -5.90 -13.57
CA ARG A 39 3.79 -5.23 -14.26
C ARG A 39 2.97 -4.37 -13.32
N ILE A 40 2.60 -4.87 -12.14
CA ILE A 40 1.81 -4.06 -11.19
C ILE A 40 2.59 -2.88 -10.64
N VAL A 41 3.87 -3.08 -10.31
CA VAL A 41 4.74 -1.96 -9.93
C VAL A 41 4.84 -0.93 -11.07
N GLY A 42 4.97 -1.38 -12.31
CA GLY A 42 4.96 -0.52 -13.50
C GLY A 42 3.66 0.27 -13.66
N ASP A 43 2.51 -0.39 -13.51
CA ASP A 43 1.20 0.24 -13.64
C ASP A 43 0.95 1.27 -12.51
N LEU A 44 1.38 0.98 -11.28
CA LEU A 44 1.33 1.91 -10.14
C LEU A 44 2.18 3.15 -10.37
N VAL A 45 3.42 2.98 -10.83
CA VAL A 45 4.31 4.09 -11.15
C VAL A 45 3.79 4.88 -12.35
N THR A 46 3.12 4.23 -13.30
CA THR A 46 2.53 4.90 -14.46
C THR A 46 1.40 5.84 -14.06
N VAL A 47 0.51 5.41 -13.16
CA VAL A 47 -0.60 6.26 -12.70
C VAL A 47 -0.19 7.23 -11.60
N ALA A 48 0.78 6.87 -10.74
CA ALA A 48 1.30 7.72 -9.67
C ALA A 48 2.83 7.90 -9.78
N PRO A 49 3.33 8.70 -10.74
CA PRO A 49 4.76 8.85 -11.02
C PRO A 49 5.58 9.34 -9.83
N ARG A 50 4.97 10.11 -8.92
CA ARG A 50 5.58 10.60 -7.68
C ARG A 50 6.17 9.49 -6.81
N LEU A 51 5.66 8.26 -6.92
CA LEU A 51 6.19 7.12 -6.18
C LEU A 51 7.61 6.73 -6.63
N ALA A 52 8.01 7.04 -7.87
CA ALA A 52 9.32 6.66 -8.40
C ALA A 52 10.36 7.79 -8.33
N GLU A 53 9.97 9.04 -8.07
CA GLU A 53 10.87 10.21 -8.14
C GLU A 53 11.99 10.19 -7.09
N ASP A 54 11.65 9.88 -5.83
CA ASP A 54 12.61 9.69 -4.73
C ASP A 54 12.16 8.46 -3.96
N HIS A 55 12.83 7.32 -4.17
CA HIS A 55 12.48 6.08 -3.53
C HIS A 55 13.69 5.25 -3.09
N GLU A 56 13.50 4.45 -2.05
CA GLU A 56 14.47 3.52 -1.51
C GLU A 56 13.84 2.13 -1.40
N VAL A 57 14.52 1.10 -1.92
CA VAL A 57 14.12 -0.29 -1.71
C VAL A 57 14.74 -0.79 -0.41
N ARG A 58 13.92 -1.13 0.56
CA ARG A 58 14.35 -1.66 1.86
C ARG A 58 14.74 -3.14 1.75
N ALA A 59 15.49 -3.61 2.74
CA ALA A 59 15.87 -5.02 2.87
C ALA A 59 14.67 -5.97 3.03
N ASP A 60 13.51 -5.45 3.49
CA ASP A 60 12.24 -6.19 3.59
C ASP A 60 11.43 -6.20 2.27
N GLY A 61 12.00 -5.68 1.18
CA GLY A 61 11.36 -5.66 -0.14
C GLY A 61 10.31 -4.55 -0.32
N LEU A 62 10.05 -3.74 0.72
CA LEU A 62 9.19 -2.56 0.60
C LEU A 62 9.96 -1.38 0.01
N ILE A 63 9.26 -0.58 -0.77
CA ILE A 63 9.72 0.67 -1.33
C ILE A 63 9.25 1.81 -0.42
N VAL A 64 10.16 2.70 -0.05
CA VAL A 64 9.85 3.94 0.64
C VAL A 64 10.00 5.08 -0.34
N SER A 65 8.91 5.72 -0.71
CA SER A 65 8.95 6.93 -1.53
C SER A 65 8.85 8.18 -0.67
N ARG A 66 9.64 9.19 -0.98
CA ARG A 66 9.52 10.52 -0.38
C ARG A 66 8.76 11.41 -1.36
N VAL A 67 7.55 11.80 -1.00
CA VAL A 67 6.67 12.61 -1.86
C VAL A 67 6.44 13.95 -1.17
N GLY A 68 7.34 14.89 -1.44
CA GLY A 68 7.32 16.24 -0.88
C GLY A 68 7.32 16.24 0.65
N LEU A 69 6.12 16.32 1.24
CA LEU A 69 5.87 16.52 2.67
C LEU A 69 5.55 15.23 3.45
N TYR A 70 5.60 14.05 2.83
CA TYR A 70 5.37 12.76 3.50
C TYR A 70 6.19 11.64 2.89
N ARG A 71 6.28 10.51 3.59
CA ARG A 71 6.86 9.28 3.05
C ARG A 71 5.76 8.25 2.86
N VAL A 72 5.82 7.50 1.77
CA VAL A 72 4.87 6.43 1.46
C VAL A 72 5.63 5.11 1.46
N PHE A 73 5.22 4.18 2.31
CA PHE A 73 5.61 2.78 2.13
C PHE A 73 4.70 2.14 1.11
N TRP A 74 5.30 1.46 0.14
CA TRP A 74 4.59 0.63 -0.80
C TRP A 74 5.41 -0.51 -1.34
N GLY A 75 4.73 -1.55 -1.80
CA GLY A 75 5.38 -2.76 -2.28
C GLY A 75 4.31 -3.75 -2.68
N ALA A 76 4.60 -4.56 -3.69
CA ALA A 76 3.64 -5.50 -4.23
C ALA A 76 3.87 -6.93 -3.72
N LEU A 77 2.84 -7.58 -3.18
CA LEU A 77 2.95 -8.95 -2.64
C LEU A 77 2.60 -10.03 -3.67
N LYS A 78 3.38 -11.11 -3.70
CA LYS A 78 3.23 -12.17 -4.70
C LYS A 78 2.10 -13.18 -4.41
N TRP A 79 1.62 -13.31 -3.17
CA TRP A 79 0.67 -14.39 -2.81
C TRP A 79 -0.28 -14.04 -1.65
N PRO A 80 -1.55 -14.53 -1.65
CA PRO A 80 -2.22 -15.23 -2.73
C PRO A 80 -2.88 -14.27 -3.73
N GLY A 81 -2.58 -14.48 -5.02
CA GLY A 81 -3.36 -13.98 -6.14
C GLY A 81 -3.26 -12.47 -6.38
N GLY A 82 -2.26 -12.06 -7.16
CA GLY A 82 -2.32 -10.82 -7.92
C GLY A 82 -2.09 -9.54 -7.10
N SER A 83 -0.86 -9.39 -6.58
CA SER A 83 -0.21 -8.12 -6.21
C SER A 83 -1.02 -7.12 -5.39
N LEU A 84 -0.84 -7.21 -4.08
CA LEU A 84 -1.20 -6.17 -3.11
C LEU A 84 -0.19 -5.03 -3.15
N ALA A 85 -0.56 -3.81 -3.54
CA ALA A 85 0.20 -2.61 -3.19
C ALA A 85 -0.42 -1.89 -2.00
N ILE A 86 0.30 -1.88 -0.86
CA ILE A 86 -0.08 -1.09 0.31
C ILE A 86 0.52 0.29 0.14
N LEU A 87 -0.25 1.36 0.15
CA LEU A 87 0.31 2.71 0.24
C LEU A 87 -0.01 3.29 1.60
N ALA A 88 1.01 3.40 2.44
CA ALA A 88 0.88 3.85 3.83
C ALA A 88 1.75 5.10 4.07
N PRO A 89 1.17 6.24 4.49
CA PRO A 89 1.96 7.41 4.86
C PRO A 89 2.67 7.20 6.20
N LEU A 90 3.92 7.66 6.30
CA LEU A 90 4.51 8.02 7.59
C LEU A 90 3.95 9.39 8.00
N SER A 91 3.41 9.49 9.21
CA SER A 91 3.20 10.78 9.86
C SER A 91 4.54 11.51 9.91
N LEU A 92 4.68 12.61 9.17
CA LEU A 92 5.86 13.46 9.22
C LEU A 92 5.63 14.65 10.15
N HIS A 93 6.49 14.72 11.16
CA HIS A 93 6.94 15.88 11.94
C HIS A 93 5.86 16.76 12.62
N ASP A 94 6.08 17.03 13.91
CA ASP A 94 5.21 17.76 14.86
C ASP A 94 4.76 19.19 14.46
N ARG A 95 5.01 19.64 13.22
CA ARG A 95 4.74 21.02 12.75
C ARG A 95 4.02 21.14 11.41
N GLN A 96 3.55 20.06 10.79
CA GLN A 96 2.71 20.13 9.58
C GLN A 96 1.23 19.90 9.90
N GLU A 97 0.34 20.66 9.25
CA GLU A 97 -1.09 20.41 9.36
C GLU A 97 -1.45 19.09 8.66
N VAL A 98 -2.12 18.21 9.41
CA VAL A 98 -2.54 16.88 8.93
C VAL A 98 -3.40 16.96 7.66
N SER A 99 -4.16 18.05 7.54
CA SER A 99 -5.05 18.35 6.42
C SER A 99 -4.31 18.55 5.09
N GLU A 100 -3.11 19.15 5.11
CA GLU A 100 -2.37 19.54 3.91
C GLU A 100 -1.69 18.35 3.25
N TRP A 101 -0.95 17.54 4.02
CA TRP A 101 -0.30 16.35 3.49
C TRP A 101 -1.34 15.31 3.04
N THR A 102 -2.47 15.20 3.76
CA THR A 102 -3.56 14.30 3.36
C THR A 102 -4.13 14.71 2.00
N ARG A 103 -4.38 16.01 1.77
CA ARG A 103 -4.87 16.50 0.48
C ARG A 103 -3.86 16.27 -0.65
N HIS A 104 -2.57 16.50 -0.38
CA HIS A 104 -1.51 16.25 -1.35
C HIS A 104 -1.40 14.75 -1.68
N PHE A 105 -1.47 13.88 -0.68
CA PHE A 105 -1.52 12.42 -0.84
C PHE A 105 -2.74 11.97 -1.63
N MET A 106 -3.91 12.52 -1.34
CA MET A 106 -5.12 12.18 -2.08
C MET A 106 -4.96 12.48 -3.58
N ARG A 107 -4.47 13.67 -3.93
CA ARG A 107 -4.36 14.12 -5.32
C ARG A 107 -3.23 13.45 -6.10
N GLU A 108 -2.06 13.31 -5.50
CA GLU A 108 -0.85 12.87 -6.22
C GLU A 108 -0.68 11.35 -6.23
N VAL A 109 -1.38 10.63 -5.33
CA VAL A 109 -1.16 9.19 -5.13
C VAL A 109 -2.49 8.41 -5.11
N LEU A 110 -3.41 8.74 -4.20
CA LEU A 110 -4.64 7.96 -4.02
C LEU A 110 -5.57 7.99 -5.24
N ASP A 111 -5.92 9.19 -5.70
CA ASP A 111 -6.89 9.38 -6.78
C ASP A 111 -6.37 8.79 -8.11
N PRO A 112 -5.08 8.97 -8.49
CA PRO A 112 -4.53 8.29 -9.65
C PRO A 112 -4.52 6.76 -9.51
N ILE A 113 -4.19 6.21 -8.34
CA ILE A 113 -4.21 4.75 -8.15
C ILE A 113 -5.63 4.18 -8.27
N ARG A 114 -6.64 4.93 -7.85
CA ARG A 114 -8.05 4.53 -8.04
C ARG A 114 -8.44 4.39 -9.50
N THR A 115 -7.77 5.05 -10.44
CA THR A 115 -8.06 4.88 -11.88
C THR A 115 -7.67 3.49 -12.40
N LEU A 116 -6.81 2.75 -11.69
CA LEU A 116 -6.49 1.36 -12.04
C LEU A 116 -7.73 0.44 -11.99
N SER A 117 -8.77 0.82 -11.25
CA SER A 117 -10.05 0.10 -11.28
C SER A 117 -10.65 -0.02 -12.69
N GLN A 118 -10.41 0.98 -13.54
CA GLN A 118 -10.84 0.98 -14.93
C GLN A 118 -10.02 0.02 -15.81
N GLN A 119 -8.87 -0.44 -15.31
CA GLN A 119 -7.96 -1.36 -15.99
C GLN A 119 -8.09 -2.81 -15.49
N GLY A 120 -9.14 -3.09 -14.69
CA GLY A 120 -9.43 -4.43 -14.17
C GLY A 120 -8.77 -4.74 -12.82
N TYR A 121 -8.16 -3.75 -12.16
CA TYR A 121 -7.68 -3.89 -10.80
C TYR A 121 -8.82 -3.75 -9.78
N SER A 122 -8.80 -4.55 -8.71
CA SER A 122 -9.59 -4.28 -7.51
C SER A 122 -8.82 -3.28 -6.65
N VAL A 123 -9.34 -2.06 -6.54
CA VAL A 123 -8.74 -0.99 -5.71
C VAL A 123 -9.64 -0.71 -4.51
N GLY A 124 -9.06 -0.78 -3.32
CA GLY A 124 -9.71 -0.61 -2.04
C GLY A 124 -9.01 0.40 -1.14
N GLY A 125 -9.63 0.68 0.01
CA GLY A 125 -9.09 1.55 1.03
C GLY A 125 -9.09 0.91 2.41
N GLY A 126 -8.50 1.59 3.37
CA GLY A 126 -8.42 1.13 4.75
C GLY A 126 -7.78 2.13 5.68
N GLY A 127 -7.61 1.74 6.94
CA GLY A 127 -6.94 2.52 7.99
C GLY A 127 -7.08 1.82 9.33
N ASN A 128 -6.14 2.08 10.25
CA ASN A 128 -6.16 1.54 11.63
C ASN A 128 -6.33 0.01 11.67
N GLY A 129 -5.56 -0.73 10.86
CA GLY A 129 -5.68 -2.19 10.81
C GLY A 129 -6.88 -2.74 10.02
N MET A 130 -7.71 -1.88 9.40
CA MET A 130 -8.93 -2.28 8.69
C MET A 130 -8.85 -1.99 7.19
N VAL A 131 -9.55 -2.79 6.37
CA VAL A 131 -9.66 -2.62 4.91
C VAL A 131 -11.08 -2.79 4.41
N THR A 132 -11.41 -2.22 3.25
CA THR A 132 -12.76 -2.31 2.65
C THR A 132 -12.97 -3.58 1.84
N GLU A 133 -11.89 -4.18 1.34
CA GLU A 133 -11.96 -5.32 0.42
C GLU A 133 -11.88 -6.66 1.16
N GLU A 134 -12.96 -7.45 1.11
CA GLU A 134 -13.01 -8.77 1.76
C GLU A 134 -12.01 -9.75 1.14
N GLY A 135 -11.94 -9.77 -0.19
CA GLY A 135 -11.01 -10.60 -0.95
C GLY A 135 -9.56 -10.26 -0.59
N PHE A 136 -9.28 -8.97 -0.38
CA PHE A 136 -7.99 -8.52 0.10
C PHE A 136 -7.70 -9.01 1.52
N CYS A 137 -8.62 -8.83 2.46
CA CYS A 137 -8.47 -9.28 3.84
C CYS A 137 -8.17 -10.78 3.92
N ARG A 138 -8.92 -11.59 3.16
CA ARG A 138 -8.74 -13.05 3.11
C ARG A 138 -7.39 -13.43 2.51
N ALA A 139 -6.97 -12.76 1.44
CA ALA A 139 -5.67 -12.98 0.82
C ALA A 139 -4.53 -12.63 1.78
N PHE A 140 -4.62 -11.46 2.43
CA PHE A 140 -3.63 -11.00 3.39
C PHE A 140 -3.43 -11.99 4.55
N GLN A 141 -4.52 -12.51 5.12
CA GLN A 141 -4.46 -13.50 6.19
C GLN A 141 -3.78 -14.80 5.78
N GLN A 142 -3.91 -15.18 4.51
CA GLN A 142 -3.33 -16.41 3.99
C GLN A 142 -1.86 -16.23 3.60
N ALA A 143 -1.41 -15.01 3.31
CA ALA A 143 -0.06 -14.72 2.80
C ALA A 143 1.06 -15.27 3.70
N TYR A 144 1.99 -16.05 3.12
CA TYR A 144 3.04 -16.78 3.84
C TYR A 144 4.48 -16.50 3.34
N VAL A 145 4.66 -15.56 2.41
CA VAL A 145 5.96 -15.30 1.76
C VAL A 145 6.49 -13.91 2.10
#